data_AF-A0A1H5FF86-F1
#
_entry.id   AF-A0A1H5FF86-F1
#
_cell.length_a   1.000
_cell.length_b   1.000
_cell.length_c   1.000
_cell.angle_alpha   90.00
_cell.angle_beta   90.00
_cell.angle_gamma   90.00
#
_symmetry.space_group_name_H-M   'P 1'
#
loop_
_entity.id
_entity.type
_entity.pdbx_description
1 polymer ?
#
loop_
_entity_poly.entity_id
_entity_poly.type
_entity_poly.pdbx_seq_one_letter_code
_entity_poly.pdbx_strand_id
1 'polypeptide(L)'
;MTTDMEHLLNVRLCERFGDAADWAEVTSLTASLLRVVLSALGPEDAMAFLTAARHALDEEESRAGTIHLGFGAHLWTHLEDVSWGASALARASAWDAMLTMHRLSVLAPHPGLGAHVDSALEACRLRLVPAVAGF
;
A
#
# COMPACT_ATOMS: atom_id res chain seq x y z
N MET A 1 -18.82 -3.97 2.64
CA MET A 1 -17.93 -3.79 1.46
C MET A 1 -16.45 -3.92 1.84
N THR A 2 -16.06 -3.43 3.02
CA THR A 2 -14.72 -3.55 3.62
C THR A 2 -14.24 -5.00 3.84
N THR A 3 -15.12 -5.92 4.25
CA THR A 3 -14.77 -7.31 4.59
C THR A 3 -14.15 -8.11 3.44
N ASP A 4 -14.57 -7.83 2.21
CA ASP A 4 -14.08 -8.51 1.00
C ASP A 4 -12.65 -8.07 0.63
N MET A 5 -12.40 -6.76 0.69
CA MET A 5 -11.07 -6.21 0.45
C MET A 5 -10.06 -6.62 1.52
N GLU A 6 -10.47 -6.59 2.80
CA GLU A 6 -9.62 -7.05 3.90
C GLU A 6 -9.27 -8.52 3.78
N HIS A 7 -10.23 -9.36 3.36
CA HIS A 7 -9.99 -10.77 3.11
C HIS A 7 -8.99 -10.98 1.97
N LEU A 8 -9.18 -10.33 0.82
CA LEU A 8 -8.26 -10.42 -0.32
C LEU A 8 -6.85 -9.95 0.05
N LEU A 9 -6.73 -8.83 0.76
CA LEU A 9 -5.43 -8.36 1.27
C LEU A 9 -4.79 -9.42 2.17
N ASN A 10 -5.54 -9.98 3.12
CA ASN A 10 -5.00 -10.98 4.03
C ASN A 10 -4.54 -12.24 3.31
N VAL A 11 -5.29 -12.71 2.31
CA VAL A 11 -4.89 -13.84 1.47
C VAL A 11 -3.58 -13.55 0.74
N ARG A 12 -3.46 -12.39 0.07
CA ARG A 12 -2.23 -12.02 -0.65
C ARG A 12 -1.02 -11.89 0.29
N LEU A 13 -1.22 -11.31 1.47
CA LEU A 13 -0.17 -11.20 2.48
C LEU A 13 0.25 -12.57 3.01
N CYS A 14 -0.70 -13.49 3.27
CA CYS A 14 -0.37 -14.83 3.73
C CYS A 14 0.36 -15.65 2.65
N GLU A 15 -0.06 -15.53 1.39
CA GLU A 15 0.64 -16.17 0.26
C GLU A 15 2.09 -15.70 0.14
N ARG A 16 2.36 -14.43 0.48
CA ARG A 16 3.69 -13.84 0.36
C ARG A 16 4.58 -14.04 1.60
N PHE A 17 4.01 -13.93 2.79
CA PHE A 17 4.76 -13.86 4.05
C PHE A 17 4.55 -15.08 4.96
N GLY A 18 3.74 -16.06 4.54
CA GLY A 18 3.40 -17.23 5.35
C GLY A 18 2.22 -16.96 6.29
N ASP A 19 2.05 -17.83 7.29
CA ASP A 19 0.94 -17.73 8.24
C ASP A 19 1.02 -16.42 9.04
N ALA A 20 -0.12 -15.75 9.20
CA ALA A 20 -0.23 -14.53 9.98
C ALA A 20 0.16 -14.70 11.46
N ALA A 21 0.04 -15.91 12.01
CA ALA A 21 0.51 -16.23 13.35
C ALA A 21 2.05 -16.15 13.50
N ASP A 22 2.78 -16.33 12.40
CA ASP A 22 4.24 -16.40 12.36
C ASP A 22 4.87 -15.11 11.78
N TRP A 23 4.05 -14.12 11.42
CA TRP A 23 4.55 -12.87 10.88
C TRP A 23 5.44 -12.13 11.88
N ALA A 24 6.57 -11.61 11.37
CA ALA A 24 7.35 -10.63 12.10
C ALA A 24 6.47 -9.42 12.48
N GLU A 25 6.78 -8.78 13.61
CA GLU A 25 6.00 -7.64 14.11
C GLU A 25 5.83 -6.53 13.07
N VAL A 26 6.90 -6.21 12.33
CA VAL A 26 6.87 -5.22 11.25
C VAL A 26 5.87 -5.58 10.15
N THR A 27 5.75 -6.85 9.79
CA THR A 27 4.79 -7.34 8.80
C THR A 27 3.36 -7.18 9.31
N SER A 28 3.11 -7.55 10.57
CA SER A 28 1.80 -7.39 11.22
C SER A 28 1.37 -5.92 11.32
N LEU A 29 2.29 -5.02 11.66
CA LEU A 29 2.03 -3.58 11.70
C LEU A 29 1.77 -3.01 10.31
N THR A 30 2.58 -3.38 9.32
CA THR A 30 2.44 -2.93 7.93
C THR A 30 1.12 -3.42 7.33
N ALA A 31 0.75 -4.68 7.57
CA ALA A 31 -0.54 -5.24 7.17
C ALA A 31 -1.72 -4.45 7.76
N SER A 32 -1.62 -4.04 9.03
CA SER A 32 -2.66 -3.26 9.70
C SER A 32 -2.79 -1.85 9.12
N LEU A 33 -1.67 -1.20 8.80
CA LEU A 33 -1.66 0.10 8.15
C LEU A 33 -2.17 0.04 6.70
N LEU A 34 -1.90 -1.04 5.97
CA LEU A 34 -2.50 -1.27 4.66
C LEU A 34 -4.02 -1.37 4.73
N ARG A 35 -4.58 -2.05 5.73
CA ARG A 35 -6.04 -2.11 5.94
C ARG A 35 -6.64 -0.72 6.15
N VAL A 36 -5.94 0.17 6.86
CA VAL A 36 -6.34 1.58 7.02
C VAL A 36 -6.37 2.30 5.67
N VAL A 37 -5.31 2.18 4.86
CA VAL A 37 -5.25 2.78 3.52
C VAL A 37 -6.41 2.30 2.65
N LEU A 38 -6.62 0.99 2.55
CA LEU A 38 -7.67 0.40 1.73
C LEU A 38 -9.07 0.81 2.20
N SER A 39 -9.31 0.84 3.51
CA SER A 39 -10.60 1.21 4.09
C SER A 39 -10.90 2.69 3.93
N ALA A 40 -9.88 3.55 4.03
CA ALA A 40 -10.04 5.00 3.90
C ALA A 40 -10.33 5.41 2.45
N LEU A 41 -9.60 4.86 1.49
CA LEU A 41 -9.66 5.29 0.10
C LEU A 41 -10.71 4.53 -0.73
N GLY A 42 -11.01 3.28 -0.37
CA GLY A 42 -11.76 2.39 -1.27
C GLY A 42 -10.87 1.88 -2.43
N PRO A 43 -11.37 0.93 -3.22
CA PRO A 43 -10.53 0.12 -4.13
C PRO A 43 -9.87 0.91 -5.26
N GLU A 44 -10.58 1.86 -5.88
CA GLU A 44 -10.08 2.64 -7.02
C GLU A 44 -9.01 3.64 -6.58
N ASP A 45 -9.34 4.50 -5.60
CA ASP A 45 -8.40 5.48 -5.06
C ASP A 45 -7.20 4.79 -4.36
N ALA A 46 -7.43 3.65 -3.69
CA ALA A 46 -6.32 2.87 -3.12
C ALA A 46 -5.39 2.30 -4.20
N MET A 47 -5.92 1.86 -5.35
CA MET A 47 -5.09 1.40 -6.47
C MET A 47 -4.17 2.51 -6.97
N ALA A 48 -4.72 3.71 -7.20
CA ALA A 48 -3.94 4.88 -7.63
C ALA A 48 -2.88 5.24 -6.58
N PHE A 49 -3.29 5.31 -5.31
CA PHE A 49 -2.41 5.65 -4.20
C PHE A 49 -1.26 4.65 -4.00
N LEU A 50 -1.55 3.35 -4.01
CA LEU A 50 -0.54 2.30 -3.84
C LEU A 50 0.40 2.21 -5.04
N THR A 51 -0.08 2.51 -6.25
CA THR A 51 0.76 2.56 -7.45
C THR A 51 1.75 3.72 -7.35
N ALA A 52 1.28 4.90 -6.96
CA ALA A 52 2.13 6.05 -6.68
C ALA A 52 3.16 5.77 -5.58
N ALA A 53 2.74 5.09 -4.49
CA ALA A 53 3.65 4.67 -3.43
C ALA A 53 4.71 3.68 -3.92
N ARG A 54 4.37 2.73 -4.80
CA ARG A 54 5.35 1.80 -5.36
C ARG A 54 6.38 2.54 -6.21
N HIS A 55 5.96 3.48 -7.05
CA HIS A 55 6.86 4.31 -7.86
C HIS A 55 7.76 5.20 -6.98
N ALA A 56 7.22 5.80 -5.93
CA ALA A 56 8.00 6.58 -4.98
C ALA A 56 9.08 5.75 -4.26
N LEU A 57 8.80 4.48 -3.94
CA LEU A 57 9.79 3.55 -3.39
C LEU A 57 10.89 3.22 -4.41
N ASP A 58 10.53 2.96 -5.67
CA ASP A 58 11.51 2.70 -6.73
C ASP A 58 12.43 3.91 -6.97
N GLU A 59 11.86 5.12 -6.97
CA GLU A 59 12.63 6.35 -7.14
C GLU A 59 13.59 6.59 -5.99
N GLU A 60 13.13 6.43 -4.75
CA GLU A 60 13.98 6.58 -3.57
C GLU A 60 15.13 5.56 -3.57
N GLU A 61 14.84 4.30 -3.88
CA GLU A 61 15.86 3.25 -3.97
C GLU A 61 16.87 3.55 -5.09
N SER A 62 16.42 3.96 -6.27
CA SER A 62 17.29 4.31 -7.40
C SER A 62 18.18 5.53 -7.14
N ARG A 63 17.80 6.39 -6.20
CA ARG A 63 18.49 7.64 -5.83
C ARG A 63 19.19 7.54 -4.48
N ALA A 64 19.24 6.36 -3.88
CA ALA A 64 19.91 6.11 -2.61
C ALA A 64 21.37 6.61 -2.67
N GLY A 65 21.77 7.43 -1.68
CA GLY A 65 23.10 8.03 -1.62
C GLY A 65 23.26 9.39 -2.33
N THR A 66 22.18 9.96 -2.88
CA THR A 66 22.17 11.32 -3.45
C THR A 66 21.41 12.31 -2.55
N ILE A 67 21.59 13.63 -2.76
CA ILE A 67 20.75 14.65 -2.11
C ILE A 67 19.39 14.67 -2.83
N HIS A 68 18.33 14.17 -2.17
CA HIS A 68 16.98 14.08 -2.73
C HIS A 68 15.91 14.36 -1.66
N LEU A 69 14.67 14.59 -2.12
CA LEU A 69 13.54 15.09 -1.30
C LEU A 69 12.87 13.99 -0.42
N GLY A 70 13.30 12.73 -0.54
CA GLY A 70 12.80 11.57 0.21
C GLY A 70 11.44 11.04 -0.28
N PHE A 71 11.06 9.84 0.15
CA PHE A 71 9.85 9.13 -0.27
C PHE A 71 8.57 9.98 -0.29
N GLY A 72 8.33 10.78 0.74
CA GLY A 72 7.11 11.59 0.85
C GLY A 72 6.99 12.64 -0.27
N ALA A 73 8.10 13.21 -0.73
CA ALA A 73 8.07 14.17 -1.84
C ALA A 73 7.79 13.48 -3.18
N HIS A 74 8.42 12.31 -3.42
CA HIS A 74 8.14 11.49 -4.60
C HIS A 74 6.67 11.06 -4.64
N LEU A 75 6.13 10.61 -3.50
CA LEU A 75 4.73 10.24 -3.39
C LEU A 75 3.80 11.42 -3.69
N TRP A 76 4.12 12.62 -3.20
CA TRP A 76 3.33 13.82 -3.48
C TRP A 76 3.29 14.12 -4.98
N THR A 77 4.44 14.10 -5.65
CA THR A 77 4.55 14.34 -7.11
C THR A 77 3.70 13.37 -7.91
N HIS A 78 3.64 12.09 -7.53
CA HIS A 78 2.80 11.10 -8.23
C HIS A 78 1.30 11.25 -7.96
N LEU A 79 0.91 12.03 -6.95
CA LEU A 79 -0.49 12.18 -6.51
C LEU A 79 -1.11 13.54 -6.80
N GLU A 80 -0.33 14.54 -7.22
CA GLU A 80 -0.80 15.92 -7.37
C GLU A 80 -1.94 16.07 -8.40
N ASP A 81 -1.89 15.27 -9.46
CA ASP A 81 -2.89 15.28 -10.55
C ASP A 81 -3.98 14.20 -10.40
N VAL A 82 -3.95 13.40 -9.33
CA VAL A 82 -4.95 12.35 -9.12
C VAL A 82 -6.29 12.98 -8.74
N SER A 83 -7.33 12.64 -9.50
CA SER A 83 -8.70 12.95 -9.14
C SER A 83 -9.19 11.95 -8.10
N TRP A 84 -9.64 12.43 -6.95
CA TRP A 84 -10.02 11.60 -5.81
C TRP A 84 -11.54 11.55 -5.63
N GLY A 85 -12.07 10.34 -5.44
CA GLY A 85 -13.42 10.16 -4.90
C GLY A 85 -13.45 10.29 -3.37
N ALA A 86 -12.33 10.01 -2.70
CA ALA A 86 -12.19 10.00 -1.26
C ALA A 86 -12.16 11.41 -0.65
N SER A 87 -12.70 11.52 0.56
CA SER A 87 -12.66 12.77 1.34
C SER A 87 -11.22 13.21 1.66
N ALA A 88 -11.02 14.51 1.95
CA ALA A 88 -9.71 15.02 2.37
C ALA A 88 -9.17 14.30 3.64
N LEU A 89 -10.05 13.96 4.58
CA LEU A 89 -9.68 13.22 5.79
C LEU A 89 -9.19 11.80 5.47
N ALA A 90 -9.89 11.10 4.58
CA ALA A 90 -9.50 9.77 4.13
C ALA A 90 -8.12 9.77 3.46
N ARG A 91 -7.83 10.78 2.63
CA ARG A 91 -6.52 10.95 1.98
C ARG A 91 -5.42 11.23 3.00
N ALA A 92 -5.68 12.11 3.98
CA ALA A 92 -4.73 12.36 5.07
C ALA A 92 -4.44 11.09 5.89
N SER A 93 -5.47 10.29 6.20
CA SER A 93 -5.26 9.01 6.91
C SER A 93 -4.43 8.01 6.11
N ALA A 94 -4.67 7.87 4.81
CA ALA A 94 -3.87 7.02 3.95
C ALA A 94 -2.42 7.50 3.82
N TRP A 95 -2.24 8.83 3.73
CA TRP A 95 -0.94 9.47 3.71
C TRP A 95 -0.13 9.17 4.98
N ASP A 96 -0.71 9.41 6.15
CA ASP A 96 -0.05 9.17 7.44
C ASP A 96 0.28 7.67 7.64
N ALA A 97 -0.63 6.79 7.24
CA ALA A 97 -0.39 5.34 7.27
C ALA A 97 0.79 4.95 6.39
N MET A 98 0.88 5.49 5.17
CA MET A 98 1.97 5.21 4.23
C MET A 98 3.32 5.74 4.70
N LEU A 99 3.36 6.98 5.21
CA LEU A 99 4.58 7.52 5.81
C LEU A 99 5.02 6.72 7.05
N THR A 100 4.08 6.20 7.83
CA THR A 100 4.37 5.34 8.98
C THR A 100 4.97 4.01 8.53
N MET A 101 4.37 3.35 7.53
CA MET A 101 4.92 2.12 6.95
C MET A 101 6.31 2.33 6.38
N HIS A 102 6.55 3.45 5.69
CA HIS A 102 7.86 3.80 5.16
C HIS A 102 8.91 3.92 6.27
N ARG A 103 8.61 4.67 7.34
CA ARG A 103 9.49 4.79 8.50
C ARG A 103 9.78 3.44 9.16
N LEU A 104 8.75 2.59 9.30
CA LEU A 104 8.93 1.22 9.82
C LEU A 104 9.87 0.42 8.92
N SER A 105 9.75 0.54 7.60
CA SER A 105 10.62 -0.16 6.65
C SER A 105 12.07 0.32 6.66
N VAL A 106 12.32 1.59 7.01
CA VAL A 106 13.69 2.09 7.23
C VAL A 106 14.30 1.48 8.48
N LEU A 107 13.50 1.29 9.55
CA LEU A 107 13.96 0.70 10.82
C LEU A 107 14.09 -0.83 10.75
N ALA A 108 13.20 -1.49 9.99
CA ALA A 108 13.16 -2.93 9.79
C ALA A 108 13.03 -3.25 8.28
N PRO A 109 14.17 -3.29 7.56
CA PRO A 109 14.18 -3.36 6.09
C PRO A 109 13.68 -4.67 5.48
N HIS A 110 13.63 -5.75 6.26
CA HIS A 110 13.15 -7.05 5.77
C HIS A 110 11.75 -7.33 6.33
N PRO A 111 10.76 -7.70 5.48
CA PRO A 111 10.87 -8.10 4.07
C PRO A 111 10.74 -6.97 3.02
N GLY A 112 10.74 -5.71 3.45
CA GLY A 112 10.67 -4.53 2.57
C GLY A 112 9.24 -4.04 2.34
N LEU A 113 9.04 -2.72 2.29
CA LEU A 113 7.71 -2.14 2.11
C LEU A 113 7.13 -2.44 0.72
N GLY A 114 7.96 -2.46 -0.32
CA GLY A 114 7.53 -2.75 -1.70
C GLY A 114 6.76 -4.07 -1.80
N ALA A 115 7.24 -5.12 -1.14
CA ALA A 115 6.60 -6.43 -1.09
C ALA A 115 5.16 -6.39 -0.52
N HIS A 116 4.92 -5.56 0.49
CA HIS A 116 3.60 -5.38 1.08
C HIS A 116 2.68 -4.57 0.16
N VAL A 117 3.22 -3.50 -0.44
CA VAL A 117 2.50 -2.67 -1.42
C VAL A 117 2.09 -3.50 -2.64
N ASP A 118 2.97 -4.35 -3.16
CA ASP A 118 2.68 -5.24 -4.28
C ASP A 118 1.53 -6.21 -3.97
N SER A 119 1.52 -6.77 -2.76
CA SER A 119 0.45 -7.66 -2.29
C SER A 119 -0.90 -6.93 -2.20
N ALA A 120 -0.89 -5.69 -1.72
CA ALA A 120 -2.08 -4.85 -1.66
C ALA A 120 -2.58 -4.44 -3.05
N LEU A 121 -1.67 -4.11 -3.98
CA LEU A 121 -2.00 -3.83 -5.37
C LEU A 121 -2.67 -5.04 -6.04
N GLU A 122 -2.15 -6.24 -5.82
CA GLU A 122 -2.75 -7.46 -6.35
C GLU A 122 -4.17 -7.70 -5.79
N ALA A 123 -4.38 -7.48 -4.49
CA ALA A 123 -5.71 -7.55 -3.87
C ALA A 123 -6.67 -6.53 -4.49
N CYS A 124 -6.24 -5.28 -4.69
CA CYS A 124 -7.05 -4.27 -5.36
C CYS A 124 -7.38 -4.67 -6.81
N ARG A 125 -6.43 -5.26 -7.55
CA ARG A 125 -6.65 -5.71 -8.94
C ARG A 125 -7.72 -6.78 -9.00
N LEU A 126 -7.60 -7.81 -8.16
CA LEU A 126 -8.58 -8.90 -8.08
C LEU A 126 -9.98 -8.37 -7.75
N ARG A 127 -10.08 -7.32 -6.93
CA ARG A 127 -11.36 -6.72 -6.56
C ARG A 127 -11.98 -5.85 -7.66
N LEU A 128 -11.16 -5.21 -8.48
CA LEU A 128 -11.58 -4.30 -9.54
C LEU A 128 -11.85 -5.03 -10.87
N VAL A 129 -11.28 -6.21 -11.07
CA VAL A 129 -11.62 -7.07 -12.22
C VAL A 129 -13.07 -7.56 -12.04
N PRO A 130 -14.00 -7.24 -12.95
CA PRO A 130 -15.34 -7.78 -12.88
C PRO A 130 -15.27 -9.30 -13.06
N ALA A 131 -15.95 -10.05 -12.20
CA ALA A 131 -16.09 -11.50 -12.31
C ALA A 131 -16.83 -11.86 -13.62
N VAL A 132 -16.11 -11.90 -14.73
CA VAL A 132 -16.62 -12.29 -16.05
C VAL A 132 -15.81 -13.49 -16.53
N ALA A 133 -16.29 -14.69 -16.21
CA ALA A 133 -16.31 -15.87 -17.07
C ALA A 133 -16.78 -17.08 -16.24
N GLY A 134 -18.08 -17.37 -16.31
CA GLY A 134 -18.69 -18.53 -15.68
C GLY A 134 -20.16 -18.68 -16.08
N PHE A 135 -20.42 -18.62 -17.39
CA PHE A 135 -21.64 -19.14 -18.00
C PHE A 135 -21.24 -20.27 -18.95
#